data_AF-A0A2J0Q8C7-F1
#
_entry.id   AF-A0A2J0Q8C7-F1
#
_cell.length_a   1.000
_cell.length_b   1.000
_cell.length_c   1.000
_cell.angle_alpha   90.00
_cell.angle_beta   90.00
_cell.angle_gamma   90.00
#
_symmetry.space_group_name_H-M   'P 1'
#
loop_
_entity.id
_entity.type
_entity.pdbx_description
1 polymer ?
#
loop_
_entity_poly.entity_id
_entity_poly.type
_entity_poly.pdbx_seq_one_letter_code
_entity_poly.pdbx_strand_id
1 'polypeptide(L)'
;MYLIAPLIIFAVSLTAILFIVGRKFSYLKKLNPEIIESGAGDAPSSFFGELFPELLQSVGKVDFTEHKKAYFSFSEKILRRLRIISLKIDRFIHDLITKIKSASINHKRRTEKLEAQNGNFDLIEEKPIIVLSKEEKLRQREQELIMEIARNPKNPNFYRELGLVYFKLKNWSDAVESFKAMLKLSPGDSEIEKKMKEAEGKLT
;
A
#
# COMPACT_ATOMS: atom_id res chain seq x y z
N MET A 1 -9.14 -21.30 8.17
CA MET A 1 -8.73 -21.53 6.77
C MET A 1 -9.91 -21.51 5.79
N TYR A 2 -11.11 -21.97 6.18
CA TYR A 2 -12.29 -22.05 5.29
C TYR A 2 -12.99 -20.72 4.92
N LEU A 3 -12.72 -19.60 5.61
CA LEU A 3 -13.33 -18.29 5.31
C LEU A 3 -12.60 -17.48 4.22
N ILE A 4 -11.32 -17.78 3.98
CA ILE A 4 -10.47 -17.03 3.03
C ILE A 4 -10.60 -17.59 1.61
N ALA A 5 -10.76 -18.92 1.49
CA ALA A 5 -11.00 -19.59 0.21
C ALA A 5 -12.20 -19.02 -0.58
N PRO A 6 -13.42 -18.86 -0.01
CA PRO A 6 -14.55 -18.31 -0.75
C PRO A 6 -14.34 -16.84 -1.15
N LEU A 7 -13.60 -16.06 -0.36
CA LEU A 7 -13.34 -14.65 -0.64
C LEU A 7 -12.30 -14.47 -1.76
N ILE A 8 -11.28 -15.32 -1.81
CA ILE A 8 -10.33 -15.36 -2.94
C ILE A 8 -11.03 -15.82 -4.22
N ILE A 9 -11.87 -16.86 -4.15
CA ILE A 9 -12.66 -17.33 -5.30
C ILE A 9 -13.59 -16.22 -5.80
N PHE A 10 -14.26 -15.51 -4.89
CA PHE A 10 -15.11 -14.38 -5.23
C PHE A 10 -14.32 -13.24 -5.89
N ALA A 11 -13.16 -12.87 -5.34
CA ALA A 11 -12.32 -11.82 -5.89
C ALA A 11 -11.80 -12.17 -7.30
N VAL A 12 -11.31 -13.41 -7.50
CA VAL A 12 -10.84 -13.92 -8.79
C VAL A 12 -11.98 -14.01 -9.81
N SER A 13 -13.17 -14.44 -9.37
CA SER A 13 -14.37 -14.47 -10.20
C SER A 13 -14.77 -13.05 -10.63
N LEU A 14 -14.72 -12.08 -9.72
CA LEU A 14 -15.06 -10.69 -10.00
C LEU A 14 -14.09 -10.05 -10.99
N THR A 15 -12.78 -10.26 -10.84
CA THR A 15 -11.80 -9.78 -11.83
C THR A 15 -11.94 -10.48 -13.17
N ALA A 16 -12.23 -11.78 -13.20
CA ALA A 16 -12.49 -12.51 -14.45
C ALA A 16 -13.73 -11.97 -15.16
N ILE A 17 -14.82 -11.71 -14.43
CA ILE A 17 -16.05 -11.10 -14.96
C ILE A 17 -15.74 -9.71 -15.52
N LEU A 18 -15.05 -8.85 -14.77
CA LEU A 18 -14.67 -7.51 -15.23
C LEU A 18 -13.79 -7.55 -16.49
N PHE A 19 -12.86 -8.49 -16.57
CA PHE A 19 -12.00 -8.69 -17.74
C PHE A 19 -12.78 -9.20 -18.96
N ILE A 20 -13.70 -10.16 -18.77
CA ILE A 20 -14.56 -10.70 -19.85
C ILE A 20 -15.51 -9.62 -20.35
N VAL A 21 -16.16 -8.88 -19.44
CA VAL A 21 -17.06 -7.77 -19.78
C VAL A 21 -16.28 -6.68 -20.50
N GLY A 22 -15.10 -6.28 -20.02
CA GLY A 22 -14.24 -5.31 -20.68
C GLY A 22 -13.80 -5.75 -22.09
N ARG A 23 -13.44 -7.02 -22.27
CA ARG A 23 -13.01 -7.55 -23.57
C ARG A 23 -14.16 -7.73 -24.57
N LYS A 24 -15.36 -8.11 -24.11
CA LYS A 24 -16.56 -8.23 -24.95
C LYS A 24 -17.37 -6.93 -25.07
N PHE A 25 -16.98 -5.87 -24.36
CA PHE A 25 -17.60 -4.54 -24.43
C PHE A 25 -17.67 -4.01 -25.87
N SER A 26 -16.61 -4.25 -26.66
CA SER A 26 -16.55 -3.87 -28.07
C SER A 26 -17.57 -4.58 -28.97
N TYR A 27 -18.03 -5.77 -28.59
CA TYR A 27 -19.08 -6.50 -29.31
C TYR A 27 -20.48 -6.05 -28.87
N LEU A 28 -20.69 -5.78 -27.58
CA LEU A 28 -21.95 -5.23 -27.06
C LEU A 28 -22.28 -3.86 -27.70
N LYS A 29 -21.26 -3.04 -27.99
CA LYS A 29 -21.39 -1.77 -28.75
C LYS A 29 -21.98 -1.96 -30.15
N LYS A 30 -21.81 -3.13 -30.77
CA LYS A 30 -22.23 -3.41 -32.17
C LYS A 30 -23.59 -4.10 -32.29
N LEU A 31 -24.14 -4.61 -31.19
CA LEU A 31 -25.39 -5.38 -31.17
C LEU A 31 -26.65 -4.53 -30.94
N ASN A 32 -26.51 -3.20 -30.78
CA ASN A 32 -27.63 -2.30 -30.57
C ASN A 32 -27.88 -1.42 -31.81
N PRO A 33 -28.71 -1.86 -32.78
CA PRO A 33 -28.98 -1.11 -34.00
C PRO A 33 -29.87 0.13 -33.80
N GLU A 34 -30.39 0.41 -32.60
CA GLU A 34 -31.03 1.70 -32.28
C GLU A 34 -30.03 2.86 -32.13
N ILE A 35 -28.71 2.60 -32.15
CA ILE A 35 -27.66 3.61 -32.02
C ILE A 35 -27.50 4.48 -33.29
N ILE A 36 -28.15 4.17 -34.41
CA ILE A 36 -27.91 4.89 -35.69
C ILE A 36 -28.83 6.11 -35.90
N GLU A 37 -30.00 6.21 -35.26
CA GLU A 37 -30.95 7.30 -35.57
C GLU A 37 -30.89 8.54 -34.67
N SER A 38 -30.34 8.44 -33.46
CA SER A 38 -30.18 9.62 -32.60
C SER A 38 -28.75 10.16 -32.71
N GLY A 39 -28.55 10.93 -33.78
CA GLY A 39 -27.33 11.70 -34.00
C GLY A 39 -26.95 12.58 -32.81
N ALA A 40 -26.03 12.09 -31.99
CA ALA A 40 -25.22 12.90 -31.09
C ALA A 40 -23.84 12.26 -31.04
N GLY A 41 -22.90 12.89 -31.73
CA GLY A 41 -21.48 12.57 -31.63
C GLY A 41 -20.97 12.72 -30.20
N ASP A 42 -19.89 12.00 -29.94
CA ASP A 42 -18.88 12.30 -28.92
C ASP A 42 -19.29 12.23 -27.44
N ALA A 43 -19.42 11.01 -26.89
CA ALA A 43 -19.01 10.75 -25.50
C ALA A 43 -18.83 9.23 -25.20
N PRO A 44 -17.66 8.79 -24.69
CA PRO A 44 -17.37 7.38 -24.42
C PRO A 44 -17.76 6.91 -22.99
N SER A 45 -18.94 7.27 -22.43
CA SER A 45 -19.11 7.21 -20.96
C SER A 45 -20.36 6.55 -20.34
N SER A 46 -21.31 5.94 -21.07
CA SER A 46 -22.64 5.71 -20.47
C SER A 46 -23.03 4.28 -20.07
N PHE A 47 -22.13 3.30 -19.97
CA PHE A 47 -22.53 1.97 -19.45
C PHE A 47 -23.06 2.03 -18.01
N PHE A 48 -22.41 2.83 -17.16
CA PHE A 48 -22.88 3.08 -15.79
C PHE A 48 -24.20 3.86 -15.76
N GLY A 49 -24.45 4.68 -16.78
CA GLY A 49 -25.69 5.44 -16.90
C GLY A 49 -26.88 4.60 -17.34
N GLU A 50 -26.63 3.56 -18.15
CA GLU A 50 -27.65 2.58 -18.53
C GLU A 50 -27.91 1.53 -17.44
N LEU A 51 -26.89 1.14 -16.65
CA LEU A 51 -27.04 0.20 -15.53
C LEU A 51 -27.69 0.82 -14.28
N PHE A 52 -27.53 2.13 -14.06
CA PHE A 52 -28.06 2.83 -12.90
C PHE A 52 -28.81 4.11 -13.32
N PRO A 53 -29.89 3.98 -14.13
CA PRO A 53 -30.60 5.12 -14.68
C PRO A 53 -31.24 5.99 -13.59
N GLU A 54 -31.74 5.39 -12.52
CA GLU A 54 -32.28 6.12 -11.37
C GLU A 54 -31.21 6.90 -10.58
N LEU A 55 -29.97 6.38 -10.54
CA LEU A 55 -28.87 7.01 -9.82
C LEU A 55 -28.44 8.31 -10.51
N LEU A 56 -28.30 8.30 -11.84
CA LEU A 56 -28.00 9.50 -12.61
C LEU A 56 -29.16 10.51 -12.58
N GLN A 57 -30.41 10.03 -12.63
CA GLN A 57 -31.57 10.90 -12.54
C GLN A 57 -31.68 11.56 -11.16
N SER A 58 -31.24 10.89 -10.10
CA SER A 58 -31.17 11.44 -8.75
C SER A 58 -30.01 12.42 -8.58
N VAL A 59 -28.83 12.14 -9.14
CA VAL A 59 -27.66 13.03 -9.08
C VAL A 59 -27.82 14.28 -9.96
N GLY A 60 -28.50 14.16 -11.11
CA GLY A 60 -28.74 15.27 -12.03
C GLY A 60 -29.86 16.24 -11.63
N LYS A 61 -30.72 15.86 -10.67
CA LYS A 61 -31.81 16.72 -10.15
C LYS A 61 -31.43 17.53 -8.90
N VAL A 62 -30.19 17.40 -8.43
CA VAL A 62 -29.71 18.16 -7.28
C VAL A 62 -29.04 19.43 -7.79
N ASP A 63 -29.71 20.57 -7.65
CA ASP A 63 -29.11 21.87 -7.90
C ASP A 63 -28.00 22.13 -6.85
N PHE A 64 -26.77 21.78 -7.21
CA PHE A 64 -25.56 21.89 -6.37
C PHE A 64 -25.14 23.33 -6.03
N THR A 65 -25.89 24.33 -6.51
CA THR A 65 -25.58 25.75 -6.37
C THR A 65 -25.95 26.30 -4.99
N GLU A 66 -27.01 25.80 -4.34
CA GLU A 66 -27.47 26.35 -3.05
C GLU A 66 -26.90 25.59 -1.84
N HIS A 67 -26.65 24.28 -1.98
CA HIS A 67 -26.16 23.44 -0.88
C HIS A 67 -24.66 23.11 -0.93
N LYS A 68 -23.88 23.78 -1.79
CA LYS A 68 -22.44 23.52 -1.96
C LYS A 68 -21.66 23.51 -0.65
N LYS A 69 -22.00 24.41 0.29
CA LYS A 69 -21.40 24.47 1.64
C LYS A 69 -21.77 23.28 2.52
N ALA A 70 -23.04 22.85 2.48
CA ALA A 70 -23.51 21.68 3.22
C ALA A 70 -22.86 20.39 2.68
N TYR A 71 -22.77 20.26 1.36
CA TYR A 71 -22.05 19.16 0.69
C TYR A 71 -20.57 19.12 1.06
N PHE A 72 -19.90 20.28 1.13
CA PHE A 72 -18.50 20.36 1.59
C PHE A 72 -18.34 19.87 3.04
N SER A 73 -19.26 20.25 3.93
CA SER A 73 -19.19 19.81 5.33
C SER A 73 -19.49 18.31 5.50
N PHE A 74 -20.38 17.77 4.66
CA PHE A 74 -20.73 16.35 4.68
C PHE A 74 -19.62 15.50 4.07
N SER A 75 -19.04 15.92 2.95
CA SER A 75 -17.88 15.26 2.36
C SER A 75 -16.70 15.27 3.32
N GLU A 76 -16.47 16.36 4.06
CA GLU A 76 -15.45 16.42 5.10
C GLU A 76 -15.70 15.37 6.21
N LYS A 77 -16.94 15.24 6.70
CA LYS A 77 -17.31 14.22 7.69
C LYS A 77 -17.12 12.80 7.15
N ILE A 78 -17.47 12.56 5.89
CA ILE A 78 -17.25 11.27 5.22
C ILE A 78 -15.75 10.98 5.13
N LEU A 79 -14.95 11.94 4.66
CA LEU A 79 -13.50 11.78 4.51
C LEU A 79 -12.83 11.52 5.85
N ARG A 80 -13.27 12.17 6.93
CA ARG A 80 -12.80 11.91 8.30
C ARG A 80 -13.12 10.49 8.75
N ARG A 81 -14.33 9.99 8.46
CA ARG A 81 -14.73 8.59 8.76
C ARG A 81 -13.93 7.60 7.91
N LEU A 82 -13.77 7.90 6.63
CA LEU A 82 -13.03 7.08 5.67
C LEU A 82 -11.55 6.97 6.09
N ARG A 83 -10.95 8.06 6.58
CA ARG A 83 -9.60 8.04 7.18
C ARG A 83 -9.49 7.05 8.34
N ILE A 84 -10.47 7.03 9.25
CA ILE A 84 -10.47 6.12 10.40
C ILE A 84 -10.66 4.67 9.96
N ILE A 85 -11.51 4.44 8.97
CA ILE A 85 -11.76 3.11 8.38
C ILE A 85 -10.48 2.61 7.68
N SER A 86 -9.77 3.47 6.93
CA SER A 86 -8.48 3.15 6.33
C SER A 86 -7.48 2.65 7.38
N LEU A 87 -7.35 3.37 8.49
CA LEU A 87 -6.45 2.97 9.59
C LEU A 87 -6.84 1.64 10.25
N LYS A 88 -8.13 1.27 10.23
CA LYS A 88 -8.57 -0.05 10.71
C LYS A 88 -8.23 -1.14 9.69
N ILE A 89 -8.38 -0.85 8.41
CA ILE A 89 -8.01 -1.75 7.31
C ILE A 89 -6.50 -2.01 7.34
N ASP A 90 -5.68 -0.97 7.50
CA ASP A 90 -4.21 -1.10 7.58
C ASP A 90 -3.77 -2.04 8.70
N ARG A 91 -4.38 -1.90 9.89
CA ARG A 91 -4.12 -2.81 11.02
C ARG A 91 -4.52 -4.25 10.71
N PHE A 92 -5.70 -4.43 10.13
CA PHE A 92 -6.17 -5.75 9.74
C PHE A 92 -5.26 -6.41 8.69
N ILE A 93 -4.79 -5.64 7.70
CA ILE A 93 -3.83 -6.10 6.70
C ILE A 93 -2.52 -6.52 7.37
N HIS A 94 -2.01 -5.70 8.31
CA HIS A 94 -0.82 -6.04 9.08
C HIS A 94 -0.97 -7.35 9.86
N ASP A 95 -2.11 -7.56 10.54
CA ASP A 95 -2.40 -8.79 11.26
C ASP A 95 -2.48 -10.00 10.32
N LEU A 96 -3.01 -9.84 9.11
CA LEU A 96 -2.99 -10.90 8.10
C LEU A 96 -1.56 -11.23 7.66
N ILE A 97 -0.74 -10.22 7.39
CA ILE A 97 0.65 -10.39 6.96
C ILE A 97 1.44 -11.13 8.06
N THR A 98 1.32 -10.69 9.31
CA THR A 98 2.01 -11.32 10.44
C THR A 98 1.52 -12.74 10.68
N LYS A 99 0.22 -13.01 10.54
CA LYS A 99 -0.35 -14.35 10.65
C LYS A 99 0.15 -15.27 9.54
N ILE A 100 0.21 -14.80 8.28
CA ILE A 100 0.76 -15.56 7.15
C ILE A 100 2.25 -15.86 7.38
N LYS A 101 3.02 -14.86 7.84
CA LYS A 101 4.45 -15.01 8.15
C LYS A 101 4.68 -16.04 9.26
N SER A 102 3.91 -15.96 10.35
CA SER A 102 4.00 -16.90 11.47
C SER A 102 3.58 -18.32 11.09
N ALA A 103 2.56 -18.48 10.22
CA ALA A 103 2.14 -19.77 9.69
C ALA A 103 3.21 -20.41 8.79
N SER A 104 3.89 -19.63 7.94
CA SER A 104 5.04 -20.08 7.15
C SER A 104 6.21 -20.54 8.04
N ILE A 105 6.52 -19.78 9.09
CA ILE A 105 7.58 -20.12 10.05
C ILE A 105 7.25 -21.40 10.83
N ASN A 106 5.99 -21.57 11.26
CA ASN A 106 5.55 -22.77 11.98
C ASN A 106 5.50 -24.01 11.08
N HIS A 107 5.12 -23.85 9.80
CA HIS A 107 5.22 -24.93 8.82
C HIS A 107 6.67 -25.38 8.65
N LYS A 108 7.60 -24.42 8.52
CA LYS A 108 9.04 -24.70 8.40
C LYS A 108 9.63 -25.38 9.65
N ARG A 109 9.30 -24.94 10.86
CA ARG A 109 9.74 -25.64 12.09
C ARG A 109 9.15 -27.04 12.21
N ARG A 110 7.95 -27.27 11.66
CA ARG A 110 7.31 -28.58 11.65
C ARG A 110 7.97 -29.49 10.62
N THR A 111 8.30 -29.00 9.43
CA THR A 111 9.06 -29.76 8.42
C THR A 111 10.48 -30.04 8.89
N GLU A 112 11.20 -29.07 9.44
CA GLU A 112 12.55 -29.26 10.01
C GLU A 112 12.55 -30.27 11.17
N LYS A 113 11.53 -30.28 12.04
CA LYS A 113 11.40 -31.29 13.11
C LYS A 113 11.06 -32.68 12.60
N LEU A 114 10.31 -32.78 11.49
CA LEU A 114 9.96 -34.06 10.85
C LEU A 114 11.14 -34.60 10.01
N GLU A 115 11.90 -33.71 9.37
CA GLU A 115 13.10 -34.00 8.57
C GLU A 115 14.31 -34.35 9.45
N ALA A 116 14.49 -33.68 10.60
CA ALA A 116 15.51 -34.06 11.57
C ALA A 116 15.28 -35.44 12.21
N GLN A 117 14.07 -35.98 12.09
CA GLN A 117 13.71 -37.30 12.61
C GLN A 117 13.87 -38.41 11.54
N ASN A 118 13.79 -38.07 10.25
CA ASN A 118 13.99 -38.98 9.13
C ASN A 118 15.32 -38.64 8.43
N GLY A 119 16.41 -39.19 8.97
CA GLY A 119 17.77 -38.99 8.47
C GLY A 119 18.00 -39.57 7.07
N ASN A 120 17.59 -38.84 6.03
CA ASN A 120 18.08 -38.99 4.67
C ASN A 120 18.34 -37.60 4.10
N PHE A 121 19.61 -37.26 3.97
CA PHE A 121 20.10 -36.01 3.42
C PHE A 121 20.35 -36.19 1.93
N ASP A 122 19.34 -35.91 1.11
CA ASP A 122 19.56 -35.60 -0.30
C ASP A 122 19.50 -34.09 -0.48
N LEU A 123 20.67 -33.53 -0.79
CA LEU A 123 20.91 -32.14 -1.13
C LEU A 123 20.14 -31.76 -2.39
N ILE A 124 18.86 -31.41 -2.24
CA ILE A 124 18.24 -30.49 -3.17
C ILE A 124 18.57 -29.09 -2.63
N GLU A 125 19.59 -28.47 -3.21
CA GLU A 125 19.91 -27.05 -3.00
C GLU A 125 18.77 -26.17 -3.57
N GLU A 126 17.62 -26.15 -2.90
CA GLU A 126 16.69 -25.04 -3.08
C GLU A 126 17.13 -23.89 -2.17
N LYS A 127 17.82 -22.92 -2.79
CA LYS A 127 18.11 -21.61 -2.21
C LYS A 127 16.90 -21.12 -1.40
N PRO A 128 17.05 -20.82 -0.10
CA PRO A 128 15.91 -20.59 0.77
C PRO A 128 15.13 -19.34 0.36
N ILE A 129 13.83 -19.49 0.13
CA ILE A 129 12.82 -18.42 -0.09
C ILE A 129 12.59 -17.55 1.19
N ILE A 130 13.54 -17.55 2.14
CA ILE A 130 13.50 -16.68 3.32
C ILE A 130 14.83 -15.95 3.46
N VAL A 131 15.21 -15.22 2.42
CA VAL A 131 16.03 -14.03 2.62
C VAL A 131 15.04 -12.89 2.83
N LEU A 132 14.72 -12.58 4.10
CA LEU A 132 14.25 -11.24 4.44
C LEU A 132 15.24 -10.29 3.79
N SER A 133 14.84 -9.65 2.69
CA SER A 133 15.75 -8.86 1.89
C SER A 133 16.39 -7.83 2.81
N LYS A 134 17.67 -7.53 2.58
CA LYS A 134 18.40 -6.54 3.38
C LYS A 134 17.61 -5.23 3.49
N GLU A 135 16.84 -4.89 2.44
CA GLU A 135 15.91 -3.78 2.40
C GLU A 135 14.70 -3.93 3.33
N GLU A 136 14.09 -5.12 3.44
CA GLU A 136 12.97 -5.34 4.35
C GLU A 136 13.36 -5.08 5.81
N LYS A 137 14.57 -5.48 6.20
CA LYS A 137 15.11 -5.22 7.55
C LYS A 137 15.35 -3.73 7.78
N LEU A 138 15.82 -3.01 6.76
CA LEU A 138 16.01 -1.56 6.83
C LEU A 138 14.66 -0.83 6.95
N ARG A 139 13.64 -1.25 6.20
CA ARG A 139 12.27 -0.72 6.31
C ARG A 139 11.64 -0.96 7.69
N GLN A 140 11.84 -2.14 8.28
CA GLN A 140 11.39 -2.40 9.65
C GLN A 140 12.12 -1.50 10.65
N ARG A 141 13.43 -1.34 10.50
CA ARG A 141 14.22 -0.48 11.39
C ARG A 141 13.82 0.99 11.29
N GLU A 142 13.51 1.47 10.09
CA GLU A 142 12.96 2.81 9.86
C GLU A 142 11.68 3.03 10.67
N GLN A 143 10.72 2.10 10.59
CA GLN A 143 9.46 2.20 11.32
C GLN A 143 9.65 2.22 12.84
N GLU A 144 10.52 1.36 13.36
CA GLU A 144 10.87 1.35 14.80
C GLU A 144 11.43 2.69 15.25
N LEU A 145 12.36 3.27 14.47
CA LEU A 145 12.98 4.55 14.80
C LEU A 145 11.99 5.70 14.77
N ILE A 146 11.03 5.70 13.84
CA ILE A 146 9.95 6.71 13.81
C ILE A 146 9.10 6.64 15.09
N MET A 147 8.77 5.43 15.56
CA MET A 147 8.01 5.26 16.80
C MET A 147 8.82 5.73 18.03
N GLU A 148 10.12 5.43 18.08
CA GLU A 148 11.01 5.87 19.16
C GLU A 148 11.20 7.39 19.17
N ILE A 149 11.33 8.02 18.00
CA ILE A 149 11.36 9.49 17.86
C ILE A 149 10.06 10.10 18.35
N ALA A 150 8.90 9.51 18.01
CA ALA A 150 7.61 9.98 18.48
C ALA A 150 7.47 9.92 20.01
N ARG A 151 8.09 8.92 20.65
CA ARG A 151 8.15 8.78 22.11
C ARG A 151 9.15 9.74 22.73
N ASN A 152 10.31 9.93 22.11
CA ASN A 152 11.42 10.68 22.67
C ASN A 152 12.14 11.54 21.60
N PRO A 153 11.53 12.68 21.21
CA PRO A 153 12.00 13.48 20.07
C PRO A 153 13.28 14.29 20.36
N LYS A 154 13.80 14.26 21.59
CA LYS A 154 15.01 15.00 21.96
C LYS A 154 16.28 14.16 21.88
N ASN A 155 16.18 12.87 21.53
CA ASN A 155 17.34 12.00 21.45
C ASN A 155 18.01 12.07 20.07
N PRO A 156 19.21 12.67 19.93
CA PRO A 156 19.90 12.81 18.65
C PRO A 156 20.29 11.46 18.02
N ASN A 157 20.44 10.40 18.82
CA ASN A 157 20.85 9.09 18.32
C ASN A 157 19.79 8.45 17.42
N PHE A 158 18.51 8.69 17.67
CA PHE A 158 17.46 8.15 16.80
C PHE A 158 17.46 8.80 15.42
N TYR A 159 17.67 10.11 15.35
CA TYR A 159 17.83 10.83 14.08
C TYR A 159 19.10 10.43 13.33
N ARG A 160 20.18 10.15 14.07
CA ARG A 160 21.42 9.58 13.52
C ARG A 160 21.16 8.24 12.84
N GLU A 161 20.58 7.30 13.56
CA GLU A 161 20.28 5.96 13.06
C GLU A 161 19.30 6.00 11.90
N LEU A 162 18.28 6.87 11.96
CA LEU A 162 17.29 7.04 10.91
C LEU A 162 17.95 7.55 9.62
N GLY A 163 18.81 8.56 9.70
CA GLY A 163 19.57 9.04 8.55
C GLY A 163 20.47 7.97 7.95
N LEU A 164 21.12 7.13 8.77
CA LEU A 164 21.92 6.00 8.28
C LEU A 164 21.07 4.91 7.60
N VAL A 165 19.85 4.68 8.09
CA VAL A 165 18.90 3.75 7.46
C VAL A 165 18.48 4.28 6.09
N TYR A 166 18.08 5.55 6.00
CA TYR A 166 17.74 6.19 4.73
C TYR A 166 18.92 6.19 3.74
N PHE A 167 20.13 6.44 4.24
CA PHE A 167 21.35 6.37 3.45
C PHE A 167 21.57 4.97 2.84
N LYS A 168 21.31 3.91 3.62
CA LYS A 168 21.38 2.52 3.12
C LYS A 168 20.26 2.18 2.14
N LEU A 169 19.10 2.80 2.28
CA LEU A 169 17.97 2.71 1.36
C LEU A 169 18.15 3.58 0.11
N LYS A 170 19.26 4.31 -0.01
CA LYS A 170 19.54 5.27 -1.09
C LYS A 170 18.52 6.41 -1.18
N ASN A 171 17.78 6.65 -0.10
CA ASN A 171 16.89 7.79 0.00
C ASN A 171 17.69 8.98 0.55
N TRP A 172 18.42 9.65 -0.35
CA TRP A 172 19.37 10.70 0.01
C TRP A 172 18.67 11.93 0.62
N SER A 173 17.47 12.27 0.14
CA SER A 173 16.68 13.40 0.65
C SER A 173 16.35 13.25 2.13
N ASP A 174 15.74 12.13 2.51
CA ASP A 174 15.31 11.89 3.89
C ASP A 174 16.52 11.62 4.81
N ALA A 175 17.60 11.08 4.27
CA ALA A 175 18.87 10.95 4.99
C ALA A 175 19.42 12.32 5.42
N VAL A 176 19.46 13.29 4.49
CA VAL A 176 19.95 14.64 4.75
C VAL A 176 19.09 15.35 5.80
N GLU A 177 17.76 15.28 5.69
CA GLU A 177 16.87 15.91 6.67
C GLU A 177 17.01 15.27 8.06
N SER A 178 17.16 13.94 8.13
CA SER A 178 17.40 13.23 9.39
C SER A 178 18.74 13.62 10.03
N PHE A 179 19.81 13.74 9.22
CA PHE A 179 21.11 14.20 9.70
C PHE A 179 21.08 15.67 10.15
N LYS A 180 20.35 16.56 9.46
CA LYS A 180 20.13 17.94 9.91
C LYS A 180 19.41 17.99 11.25
N ALA A 181 18.36 17.18 11.43
CA ALA A 181 17.64 17.09 12.70
C ALA A 181 18.55 16.63 13.84
N MET A 182 19.41 15.64 13.58
CA MET A 182 20.43 15.18 14.53
C MET A 182 21.42 16.30 14.91
N LEU A 183 21.98 16.99 13.92
CA LEU A 183 22.98 18.05 14.13
C LEU A 183 22.40 19.29 14.84
N LYS A 184 21.10 19.55 14.70
CA LYS A 184 20.40 20.58 15.49
C LYS A 184 20.34 20.25 16.97
N LEU A 185 20.18 18.97 17.31
CA LEU A 185 20.09 18.49 18.69
C LEU A 185 21.45 18.27 19.34
N SER A 186 22.42 17.77 18.57
CA SER A 186 23.80 17.53 19.01
C SER A 186 24.78 18.00 17.94
N PRO A 187 25.15 19.29 17.95
CA PRO A 187 26.19 19.81 17.08
C PRO A 187 27.54 19.14 17.38
N GLY A 188 28.33 18.84 16.35
CA GLY A 188 29.72 18.38 16.52
C GLY A 188 30.01 16.92 16.12
N ASP A 189 29.05 16.21 15.51
CA ASP A 189 29.33 14.90 14.94
C ASP A 189 29.92 15.02 13.52
N SER A 190 31.25 15.05 13.46
CA SER A 190 32.00 15.14 12.20
C SER A 190 31.78 13.96 11.25
N GLU A 191 31.37 12.78 11.75
CA GLU A 191 31.08 11.63 10.90
C GLU A 191 29.76 11.83 10.16
N ILE A 192 28.74 12.29 10.88
CA ILE A 192 27.42 12.58 10.30
C ILE A 192 27.48 13.75 9.33
N GLU A 193 28.27 14.79 9.64
CA GLU A 193 28.46 15.91 8.72
C GLU A 193 29.09 15.44 7.39
N LYS A 194 30.06 14.52 7.43
CA LYS A 194 30.63 13.92 6.21
C LYS A 194 29.60 13.10 5.44
N LYS A 195 28.83 12.25 6.12
CA LYS A 195 27.79 11.42 5.47
C LYS A 195 26.65 12.25 4.89
N MET A 196 26.31 13.37 5.54
CA MET A 196 25.33 14.33 5.02
C MET A 196 25.85 14.99 3.74
N LYS A 197 27.09 15.51 3.72
CA LYS A 197 27.70 16.07 2.50
C LYS A 197 27.79 15.04 1.36
N GLU A 198 28.08 13.79 1.69
CA GLU A 198 28.06 12.70 0.70
C GLU A 198 26.66 12.45 0.14
N ALA A 199 25.63 12.45 0.99
CA ALA A 199 24.24 12.29 0.56
C ALA A 199 23.76 13.48 -0.29
N GLU A 200 24.13 14.71 0.08
CA GLU A 200 23.84 15.93 -0.69
C GLU A 200 24.48 15.87 -2.08
N GLY A 201 25.75 15.44 -2.18
CA GLY A 201 26.44 15.29 -3.46
C GLY A 201 25.85 14.22 -4.38
N LYS A 202 25.09 13.26 -3.83
CA LYS A 202 24.34 12.23 -4.60
C LYS A 202 22.95 12.69 -5.01
N LEU A 203 22.52 13.86 -4.54
CA LEU A 203 21.18 14.42 -4.75
C LEU A 203 21.18 15.45 -5.88
N THR A 204 22.30 16.16 -6.07
CA THR A 204 22.64 16.96 -7.26
C THR A 204 22.99 16.09 -8.46
#